data_AF-A0A0Q7TK97-F1
#
_entry.id   AF-A0A0Q7TK97-F1
#
_cell.length_a   1.000
_cell.length_b   1.000
_cell.length_c   1.000
_cell.angle_alpha   90.00
_cell.angle_beta   90.00
_cell.angle_gamma   90.00
#
_symmetry.space_group_name_H-M   'P 1'
#
loop_
_entity.id
_entity.type
_entity.pdbx_description
1 polymer ?
#
loop_
_entity_poly.entity_id
_entity_poly.type
_entity_poly.pdbx_seq_one_letter_code
_entity_poly.pdbx_strand_id
1 'polypeptide(L)'
;MLRTLCVATLAVACLFAGPARADMESAFGNTVISRYPDGGWVKHWFNPDGTYSAQFSDGRRLAARWSVSGERVCLTHIRPYMLVPRFCTTMVEATVGQTWQSRDPMGRRVQNVLVAGRQP
;
A
#
# COMPACT_ATOMS: atom_id res chain seq x y z
N MET A 1 68.97 -5.67 -9.50
CA MET A 1 67.60 -5.74 -10.07
C MET A 1 66.69 -6.37 -9.01
N LEU A 2 65.86 -5.59 -8.30
CA LEU A 2 64.84 -6.17 -7.43
C LEU A 2 63.53 -5.42 -7.66
N ARG A 3 62.53 -6.17 -8.11
CA ARG A 3 61.31 -5.70 -8.75
C ARG A 3 60.31 -5.22 -7.70
N THR A 4 59.79 -4.03 -7.92
CA THR A 4 58.66 -3.40 -7.24
C THR A 4 57.43 -4.30 -7.31
N LEU A 5 56.80 -4.60 -6.17
CA LEU A 5 55.47 -5.20 -6.10
C LEU A 5 54.55 -4.20 -5.40
N CYS A 6 53.83 -3.42 -6.20
CA CYS A 6 52.70 -2.61 -5.75
C CYS A 6 51.53 -3.54 -5.46
N VAL A 7 51.18 -3.69 -4.18
CA VAL A 7 49.94 -4.35 -3.77
C VAL A 7 48.80 -3.35 -3.93
N ALA A 8 47.95 -3.54 -4.94
CA ALA A 8 46.75 -2.76 -5.13
C ALA A 8 45.63 -3.30 -4.24
N THR A 9 45.27 -2.57 -3.20
CA THR A 9 44.12 -2.84 -2.34
C THR A 9 42.82 -2.47 -3.06
N LEU A 10 42.07 -3.48 -3.52
CA LEU A 10 40.69 -3.30 -3.99
C LEU A 10 39.78 -3.06 -2.78
N ALA A 11 39.34 -1.82 -2.58
CA ALA A 11 38.29 -1.49 -1.63
C ALA A 11 36.93 -1.90 -2.22
N VAL A 12 36.34 -2.96 -1.68
CA VAL A 12 34.95 -3.36 -1.98
C VAL A 12 34.02 -2.39 -1.23
N ALA A 13 33.36 -1.50 -1.95
CA ALA A 13 32.31 -0.66 -1.40
C ALA A 13 31.02 -1.49 -1.28
N CYS A 14 30.71 -1.97 -0.08
CA CYS A 14 29.41 -2.55 0.23
C CYS A 14 28.36 -1.42 0.22
N LEU A 15 27.57 -1.35 -0.84
CA LEU A 15 26.33 -0.56 -0.87
C LEU A 15 25.36 -1.21 0.13
N PHE A 16 25.23 -0.61 1.31
CA PHE A 16 24.17 -0.95 2.25
C PHE A 16 22.83 -0.48 1.67
N ALA A 17 22.14 -1.37 0.96
CA ALA A 17 20.71 -1.21 0.72
C ALA A 17 20.02 -1.36 2.09
N GLY A 18 19.66 -0.24 2.71
CA GLY A 18 18.80 -0.24 3.90
C GLY A 18 17.45 -0.90 3.58
N PRO A 19 16.69 -1.34 4.60
CA PRO A 19 15.38 -1.94 4.38
C PRO A 19 14.49 -0.94 3.62
N ALA A 20 14.03 -1.34 2.43
CA ALA A 20 13.00 -0.58 1.72
C ALA A 20 11.77 -0.52 2.62
N ARG A 21 11.35 0.69 2.96
CA ARG A 21 10.14 0.92 3.74
C ARG A 21 8.98 0.94 2.76
N ALA A 22 7.95 0.12 3.00
CA ALA A 22 6.74 0.17 2.20
C ALA A 22 6.21 1.61 2.10
N ASP A 23 5.79 2.00 0.90
CA ASP A 23 5.20 3.30 0.60
C ASP A 23 3.84 3.14 -0.12
N MET A 24 3.26 4.27 -0.55
CA MET A 24 1.95 4.31 -1.21
C MET A 24 2.05 4.56 -2.72
N GLU A 25 3.26 4.72 -3.27
CA GLU A 25 3.45 5.16 -4.66
C GLU A 25 2.82 4.18 -5.66
N SER A 26 2.96 2.88 -5.41
CA SER A 26 2.38 1.84 -6.26
C SER A 26 0.85 1.87 -6.31
N ALA A 27 0.19 2.45 -5.31
CA ALA A 27 -1.27 2.60 -5.28
C ALA A 27 -1.76 3.78 -6.13
N PHE A 28 -0.91 4.77 -6.40
CA PHE A 28 -1.31 5.95 -7.17
C PHE A 28 -1.56 5.61 -8.63
N GLY A 29 -2.70 6.04 -9.17
CA GLY A 29 -3.13 5.71 -10.53
C GLY A 29 -3.63 4.28 -10.72
N ASN A 30 -3.42 3.40 -9.74
CA ASN A 30 -3.88 2.02 -9.71
C ASN A 30 -5.13 1.87 -8.82
N THR A 31 -5.65 0.65 -8.73
CA THR A 31 -6.80 0.31 -7.88
C THR A 31 -6.44 -0.82 -6.94
N VAL A 32 -6.61 -0.62 -5.63
CA VAL A 32 -6.63 -1.75 -4.69
C VAL A 32 -8.04 -2.30 -4.67
N ILE A 33 -8.21 -3.60 -4.87
CA ILE A 33 -9.52 -4.26 -4.77
C ILE A 33 -9.50 -5.22 -3.58
N SER A 34 -10.28 -4.91 -2.55
CA SER A 34 -10.61 -5.86 -1.47
C SER A 34 -11.68 -6.82 -1.96
N ARG A 35 -11.44 -8.13 -1.85
CA ARG A 35 -12.41 -9.19 -2.10
C ARG A 35 -12.78 -9.88 -0.80
N TYR A 36 -14.07 -10.00 -0.56
CA TYR A 36 -14.63 -10.67 0.60
C TYR A 36 -14.97 -12.14 0.26
N PRO A 37 -14.93 -13.05 1.26
CA PRO A 37 -15.31 -14.45 1.04
C PRO A 37 -16.75 -14.66 0.57
N ASP A 38 -17.64 -13.70 0.86
CA ASP A 38 -19.05 -13.70 0.45
C ASP A 38 -19.26 -13.21 -1.00
N GLY A 39 -18.18 -12.91 -1.72
CA GLY A 39 -18.21 -12.39 -3.10
C GLY A 39 -18.32 -10.88 -3.21
N GLY A 40 -18.53 -10.17 -2.09
CA GLY A 40 -18.50 -8.71 -2.06
C GLY A 40 -17.11 -8.17 -2.40
N TRP A 41 -17.07 -6.93 -2.92
CA TRP A 41 -15.80 -6.26 -3.18
C TRP A 41 -15.84 -4.78 -2.83
N VAL A 42 -14.66 -4.22 -2.60
CA VAL A 42 -14.46 -2.77 -2.47
C VAL A 42 -13.28 -2.38 -3.34
N LYS A 43 -13.50 -1.41 -4.24
CA LYS A 43 -12.43 -0.72 -4.97
C LYS A 43 -11.98 0.47 -4.15
N HIS A 44 -10.67 0.65 -4.05
CA HIS A 44 -10.04 1.72 -3.29
C HIS A 44 -9.13 2.52 -4.21
N TRP A 45 -9.23 3.84 -4.14
CA TRP A 45 -8.36 4.76 -4.87
C TRP A 45 -7.68 5.71 -3.89
N PHE A 46 -6.35 5.68 -3.90
CA PHE A 46 -5.49 6.58 -3.15
C PHE A 46 -4.88 7.61 -4.11
N ASN A 47 -4.87 8.86 -3.70
CA ASN A 47 -4.32 9.96 -4.50
C ASN A 47 -3.11 10.60 -3.79
N PRO A 48 -2.09 11.07 -4.52
CA PRO A 48 -0.91 11.71 -3.93
C PRO A 48 -1.22 12.90 -3.00
N ASP A 49 -2.33 13.60 -3.24
CA ASP A 49 -2.79 14.75 -2.46
C ASP A 49 -3.43 14.38 -1.10
N GLY A 50 -3.39 13.10 -0.71
CA GLY A 50 -3.98 12.58 0.51
C GLY A 50 -5.49 12.33 0.44
N THR A 51 -6.14 12.50 -0.73
CA THR A 51 -7.56 12.13 -0.89
C THR A 51 -7.69 10.63 -1.13
N TYR A 52 -8.80 10.08 -0.63
CA TYR A 52 -9.16 8.68 -0.80
C TYR A 52 -10.63 8.56 -1.17
N SER A 53 -10.94 7.63 -2.06
CA SER A 53 -12.31 7.21 -2.35
C SER A 53 -12.42 5.70 -2.46
N ALA A 54 -13.63 5.18 -2.22
CA ALA A 54 -13.94 3.78 -2.40
C ALA A 54 -15.35 3.58 -2.93
N GLN A 55 -15.54 2.45 -3.62
CA GLN A 55 -16.84 1.97 -4.08
C GLN A 55 -17.01 0.52 -3.69
N PHE A 56 -18.17 0.20 -3.14
CA PHE A 56 -18.59 -1.13 -2.75
C PHE A 56 -19.33 -1.80 -3.90
N SER A 57 -19.33 -3.13 -3.92
CA SER A 57 -20.05 -3.94 -4.91
C SER A 57 -21.57 -3.70 -4.94
N ASP A 58 -22.13 -3.20 -3.84
CA ASP A 58 -23.54 -2.82 -3.70
C ASP A 58 -23.84 -1.37 -4.17
N GLY A 59 -22.85 -0.69 -4.75
CA GLY A 59 -22.97 0.68 -5.27
C GLY A 59 -22.71 1.78 -4.25
N ARG A 60 -22.60 1.48 -2.95
CA ARG A 60 -22.23 2.48 -1.94
C ARG A 60 -20.86 3.07 -2.25
N ARG A 61 -20.68 4.35 -1.91
CA ARG A 61 -19.42 5.08 -2.06
C ARG A 61 -18.97 5.69 -0.74
N LEU A 62 -17.67 5.82 -0.59
CA LEU A 62 -17.03 6.39 0.59
C LEU A 62 -15.90 7.34 0.16
N ALA A 63 -15.72 8.42 0.89
CA ALA A 63 -14.58 9.32 0.79
C ALA A 63 -13.87 9.43 2.14
N ALA A 64 -12.56 9.65 2.11
CA ALA A 64 -11.73 9.85 3.30
C ALA A 64 -10.46 10.65 2.95
N ARG A 65 -9.68 10.95 3.98
CA ARG A 65 -8.27 11.35 3.85
C ARG A 65 -7.39 10.18 4.24
N TRP A 66 -6.27 9.99 3.56
CA TRP A 66 -5.26 9.01 3.95
C TRP A 66 -3.96 9.68 4.41
N SER A 67 -3.25 9.02 5.32
CA SER A 67 -1.89 9.40 5.72
C SER A 67 -1.10 8.19 6.21
N VAL A 68 0.23 8.32 6.22
CA VAL A 68 1.14 7.33 6.80
C VAL A 68 1.42 7.67 8.25
N SER A 69 1.35 6.68 9.14
CA SER A 69 1.65 6.82 10.57
C SER A 69 2.43 5.59 11.03
N GLY A 70 3.74 5.75 11.26
CA GLY A 70 4.63 4.61 11.45
C GLY A 70 4.58 3.68 10.23
N GLU A 71 4.39 2.39 10.43
CA GLU A 71 4.29 1.37 9.36
C GLU A 71 2.85 1.16 8.85
N ARG A 72 1.95 2.12 9.12
CA ARG A 72 0.52 1.97 8.84
C ARG A 72 0.04 3.04 7.88
N VAL A 73 -0.88 2.67 7.01
CA VAL A 73 -1.74 3.61 6.29
C VAL A 73 -3.04 3.79 7.06
N CYS A 74 -3.44 5.04 7.27
CA CYS A 74 -4.60 5.39 8.08
C CYS A 74 -5.59 6.23 7.28
N LEU A 75 -6.87 5.89 7.39
CA LEU A 75 -8.00 6.66 6.88
C LEU A 75 -8.63 7.49 8.00
N THR A 76 -8.89 8.76 7.72
CA THR A 76 -9.60 9.72 8.58
C THR A 76 -10.64 10.50 7.78
N HIS A 77 -11.49 11.29 8.46
CA HIS A 77 -12.57 12.06 7.81
C HIS A 77 -13.46 11.20 6.91
N ILE A 78 -13.76 9.98 7.37
CA ILE A 78 -14.55 9.01 6.61
C ILE A 78 -15.99 9.52 6.45
N ARG A 79 -16.48 9.55 5.20
CA ARG A 79 -17.82 10.02 4.81
C ARG A 79 -18.46 9.08 3.79
N PRO A 80 -19.73 8.68 3.96
CA PRO A 80 -20.57 8.90 5.14
C PRO A 80 -19.95 8.24 6.40
N TYR A 81 -20.44 8.60 7.59
CA TYR A 81 -19.90 8.05 8.84
C TYR A 81 -20.03 6.51 8.84
N MET A 82 -18.92 5.80 9.07
CA MET A 82 -18.84 4.35 9.00
C MET A 82 -18.29 3.78 10.29
N LEU A 83 -19.12 3.74 11.35
CA LEU A 83 -18.88 3.16 12.68
C LEU A 83 -17.67 3.70 13.47
N VAL A 84 -16.49 3.84 12.85
CA VAL A 84 -15.23 4.34 13.40
C VAL A 84 -14.80 5.64 12.70
N PRO A 85 -14.26 6.61 13.45
CA PRO A 85 -13.79 7.88 12.88
C PRO A 85 -12.42 7.76 12.18
N ARG A 86 -11.66 6.70 12.50
CA ARG A 86 -10.32 6.41 11.97
C ARG A 86 -10.13 4.91 11.82
N PHE A 87 -9.47 4.50 10.74
CA PHE A 87 -9.08 3.11 10.51
C PHE A 87 -7.63 3.05 10.03
N CYS A 88 -6.80 2.20 10.63
CA CYS A 88 -5.40 2.03 10.23
C CYS A 88 -5.08 0.57 9.96
N THR A 89 -4.42 0.29 8.84
CA THR A 89 -3.92 -1.04 8.49
C THR A 89 -2.42 -0.99 8.26
N THR A 90 -1.74 -2.12 8.46
CA THR A 90 -0.31 -2.24 8.13
C THR A 90 -0.12 -1.97 6.65
N MET A 91 0.88 -1.17 6.32
CA MET A 91 1.24 -0.91 4.93
C MET A 91 1.90 -2.15 4.35
N VAL A 92 1.54 -2.48 3.11
CA VAL A 92 2.07 -3.64 2.40
C VAL A 92 2.66 -3.13 1.10
N GLU A 93 3.92 -3.46 0.86
CA GLU A 93 4.53 -3.25 -0.44
C GLU A 93 3.91 -4.25 -1.42
N ALA A 94 3.29 -3.73 -2.47
CA ALA A 94 2.64 -4.54 -3.49
C ALA A 94 2.92 -3.98 -4.88
N THR A 95 3.21 -4.88 -5.82
CA THR A 95 3.25 -4.59 -7.25
C THR A 95 1.92 -4.97 -7.91
N VAL A 96 1.65 -4.43 -9.09
CA VAL A 96 0.45 -4.81 -9.87
C VAL A 96 0.38 -6.33 -10.04
N GLY A 97 -0.80 -6.89 -9.81
CA GLY A 97 -1.08 -8.33 -9.84
C GLY A 97 -0.85 -9.05 -8.52
N GLN A 98 -0.11 -8.46 -7.57
CA GLN A 98 0.11 -9.10 -6.27
C GLN A 98 -1.13 -9.05 -5.38
N THR A 99 -1.28 -10.10 -4.58
CA THR A 99 -2.38 -10.25 -3.62
C THR A 99 -1.86 -10.38 -2.20
N TRP A 100 -2.60 -9.84 -1.23
CA TRP A 100 -2.28 -9.99 0.18
C TRP A 100 -3.53 -10.10 1.05
N GLN A 101 -3.38 -10.66 2.24
CA GLN A 101 -4.47 -10.78 3.22
C GLN A 101 -4.52 -9.54 4.10
N SER A 102 -5.73 -9.09 4.45
CA SER A 102 -5.94 -8.01 5.41
C SER A 102 -7.27 -8.16 6.15
N ARG A 103 -7.64 -7.13 6.92
CA ARG A 103 -8.92 -7.05 7.63
C ARG A 103 -9.58 -5.70 7.39
N ASP A 104 -10.91 -5.70 7.32
CA ASP A 104 -11.71 -4.48 7.26
C ASP A 104 -11.88 -3.84 8.65
N PRO A 105 -12.53 -2.66 8.77
CA PRO A 105 -12.75 -2.01 10.07
C PRO A 105 -13.56 -2.83 11.08
N MET A 106 -14.32 -3.83 10.64
CA MET A 106 -15.09 -4.76 11.48
C MET A 106 -14.29 -6.05 11.78
N GLY A 107 -13.04 -6.15 11.34
CA GLY A 107 -12.17 -7.30 11.54
C GLY A 107 -12.42 -8.45 10.56
N ARG A 108 -13.32 -8.31 9.57
CA ARG A 108 -13.59 -9.34 8.57
C ARG A 108 -12.38 -9.51 7.66
N ARG A 109 -12.08 -10.75 7.27
CA ARG A 109 -10.96 -11.06 6.37
C ARG A 109 -11.27 -10.57 4.96
N VAL A 110 -10.27 -9.98 4.31
CA VAL A 110 -10.32 -9.61 2.89
C VAL A 110 -9.03 -10.06 2.21
N GLN A 111 -9.15 -10.43 0.93
CA GLN A 111 -8.00 -10.56 0.04
C GLN A 111 -7.92 -9.31 -0.83
N ASN A 112 -6.82 -8.58 -0.71
CA ASN A 112 -6.54 -7.45 -1.57
C ASN A 112 -5.79 -7.90 -2.82
N VAL A 113 -5.95 -7.15 -3.90
CA VAL A 113 -5.13 -7.21 -5.10
C VAL A 113 -4.85 -5.79 -5.59
N LEU A 114 -3.61 -5.51 -6.02
CA LEU A 114 -3.29 -4.27 -6.72
C LEU A 114 -3.51 -4.47 -8.22
N VAL A 115 -4.41 -3.71 -8.81
CA VAL A 115 -4.79 -3.80 -10.22
C VAL A 115 -4.30 -2.57 -10.97
N ALA A 116 -3.78 -2.77 -12.18
CA ALA A 116 -3.35 -1.69 -13.04
C ALA A 116 -4.50 -0.72 -13.36
N GLY A 117 -4.20 0.58 -13.29
CA GLY A 117 -5.12 1.64 -13.67
C GLY A 117 -6.28 1.86 -12.70
N ARG A 118 -7.04 2.93 -12.95
CA ARG A 118 -8.30 3.21 -12.26
C ARG A 118 -9.42 2.37 -12.86
N GLN A 119 -9.80 1.32 -12.15
CA GLN A 119 -10.98 0.52 -12.48
C GLN A 119 -12.22 1.35 -12.11
N PRO A 120 -13.14 1.67 -13.02
CA PRO A 120 -14.36 2.43 -12.71
C PRO A 120 -15.40 1.60 -11.96
#